data_AF-A0A3B9C463-F1
#
_entry.id   AF-A0A3B9C463-F1
#
_cell.length_a   1.000
_cell.length_b   1.000
_cell.length_c   1.000
_cell.angle_alpha   90.00
_cell.angle_beta   90.00
_cell.angle_gamma   90.00
#
_symmetry.space_group_name_H-M   'P 1'
#
loop_
_entity.id
_entity.type
_entity.pdbx_description
1 polymer ?
#
loop_
_entity_poly.entity_id
_entity_poly.type
_entity_poly.pdbx_seq_one_letter_code
_entity_poly.pdbx_strand_id
1 'polypeptide(L)'
;ITAKSNFENQIAKVVMLATFIPLIISSGGNSGSQAACLIIQAMALDEISVRDWWRIMRREIISGLTLGLTLCTISFVVITCWHWFSPAFGIHYLRIAAVVGFSLIGVVLWGTLMGSMLPLLLKRLGADPAASSTPFVATLVDVTGLLIYFSFAILFLKGVLL
;
A
#
# COMPACT_ATOMS: atom_id res chain seq x y z
N ILE A 1 -37.29 12.06 -1.06
CA ILE A 1 -36.69 11.52 -2.31
C ILE A 1 -35.25 12.01 -2.46
N THR A 2 -34.98 13.31 -2.29
CA THR A 2 -33.63 13.91 -2.35
C THR A 2 -32.62 13.34 -1.34
N ALA A 3 -33.04 13.10 -0.09
CA ALA A 3 -32.16 12.47 0.91
C ALA A 3 -31.76 11.03 0.51
N LYS A 4 -32.72 10.22 0.04
CA LYS A 4 -32.47 8.84 -0.41
C LYS A 4 -31.49 8.77 -1.58
N SER A 5 -31.63 9.67 -2.56
CA SER A 5 -30.72 9.75 -3.71
C SER A 5 -29.30 10.16 -3.31
N ASN A 6 -29.14 11.06 -2.34
CA ASN A 6 -27.82 11.41 -1.82
C ASN A 6 -27.15 10.25 -1.07
N PHE A 7 -27.92 9.50 -0.27
CA PHE A 7 -27.42 8.29 0.39
C PHE A 7 -27.03 7.19 -0.62
N GLU A 8 -27.86 6.92 -1.64
CA GLU A 8 -27.55 5.95 -2.69
C GLU A 8 -26.24 6.31 -3.44
N ASN A 9 -26.03 7.60 -3.74
CA ASN A 9 -24.80 8.09 -4.37
C ASN A 9 -23.57 7.98 -3.47
N GLN A 10 -23.70 8.23 -2.16
CA GLN A 10 -22.59 8.05 -1.21
C GLN A 10 -22.24 6.56 -1.05
N ILE A 11 -23.25 5.70 -0.92
CA ILE A 11 -23.06 4.25 -0.80
C ILE A 11 -22.37 3.69 -2.04
N ALA A 12 -22.79 4.08 -3.25
CA ALA A 12 -22.16 3.63 -4.49
C ALA A 12 -20.66 3.96 -4.55
N LYS A 13 -20.27 5.16 -4.09
CA LYS A 13 -18.87 5.58 -4.04
C LYS A 13 -18.04 4.82 -2.99
N VAL A 14 -18.63 4.55 -1.81
CA VAL A 14 -17.97 3.75 -0.76
C VAL A 14 -17.74 2.31 -1.24
N VAL A 15 -18.74 1.69 -1.89
CA VAL A 15 -18.63 0.35 -2.47
C VAL A 15 -17.54 0.29 -3.55
N MET A 16 -17.43 1.33 -4.36
CA MET A 16 -16.40 1.45 -5.39
C MET A 16 -14.99 1.51 -4.79
N LEU A 17 -14.76 2.33 -3.75
CA LEU A 17 -13.48 2.37 -3.05
C LEU A 17 -13.17 1.04 -2.35
N ALA A 18 -14.17 0.40 -1.75
CA ALA A 18 -14.03 -0.90 -1.10
C ALA A 18 -13.57 -2.01 -2.06
N THR A 19 -13.90 -1.91 -3.35
CA THR A 19 -13.47 -2.86 -4.39
C THR A 19 -11.95 -2.89 -4.58
N PHE A 20 -11.25 -1.78 -4.24
CA PHE A 20 -9.80 -1.69 -4.34
C PHE A 20 -9.07 -2.08 -3.05
N ILE A 21 -9.76 -2.25 -1.92
CA ILE A 21 -9.13 -2.62 -0.65
C ILE A 21 -8.28 -3.90 -0.76
N PRO A 22 -8.75 -5.00 -1.39
CA PRO A 22 -7.94 -6.20 -1.53
C PRO A 22 -6.64 -5.96 -2.30
N LEU A 23 -6.67 -5.12 -3.33
CA LEU A 23 -5.49 -4.74 -4.11
C LEU A 23 -4.48 -3.97 -3.25
N ILE A 24 -4.95 -3.02 -2.45
CA ILE A 24 -4.11 -2.22 -1.56
C ILE A 24 -3.43 -3.10 -0.50
N ILE A 25 -4.24 -3.89 0.22
CA ILE A 25 -3.78 -4.78 1.29
C ILE A 25 -2.78 -5.80 0.74
N SER A 26 -3.14 -6.48 -0.35
CA SER A 26 -2.27 -7.48 -0.99
C SER A 26 -0.94 -6.89 -1.47
N SER A 27 -0.95 -5.69 -2.07
CA SER A 27 0.27 -5.05 -2.56
C SER A 27 1.22 -4.69 -1.42
N GLY A 28 0.71 -4.08 -0.34
CA GLY A 28 1.51 -3.75 0.83
C GLY A 28 2.04 -5.00 1.53
N GLY A 29 1.16 -5.95 1.84
CA GLY A 29 1.50 -7.18 2.55
C GLY A 29 2.52 -8.04 1.80
N ASN A 30 2.39 -8.18 0.49
CA ASN A 30 3.33 -8.94 -0.34
C ASN A 30 4.71 -8.27 -0.39
N SER A 31 4.76 -6.96 -0.63
CA SER A 31 6.02 -6.20 -0.64
C SER A 31 6.72 -6.22 0.72
N GLY A 32 5.98 -6.09 1.82
CA GLY A 32 6.55 -6.17 3.16
C GLY A 32 7.02 -7.56 3.54
N SER A 33 6.24 -8.60 3.20
CA SER A 33 6.62 -10.00 3.42
C SER A 33 7.89 -10.37 2.64
N GLN A 34 7.99 -9.91 1.38
CA GLN A 34 9.18 -10.10 0.56
C GLN A 34 10.40 -9.39 1.16
N ALA A 35 10.27 -8.12 1.53
CA ALA A 35 11.36 -7.36 2.13
C ALA A 35 11.82 -7.99 3.46
N ALA A 36 10.89 -8.43 4.32
CA ALA A 36 11.22 -9.13 5.57
C ALA A 36 11.99 -10.42 5.31
N CYS A 37 11.53 -11.25 4.37
CA CYS A 37 12.19 -12.50 4.01
C CYS A 37 13.64 -12.25 3.55
N LEU A 38 13.85 -11.29 2.64
CA LEU A 38 15.18 -10.94 2.14
C LEU A 38 16.13 -10.43 3.22
N ILE A 39 15.62 -9.60 4.15
CA ILE A 39 16.45 -9.08 5.26
C ILE A 39 16.77 -10.16 6.28
N ILE A 40 15.80 -11.00 6.65
CA ILE A 40 16.03 -12.13 7.57
C ILE A 40 17.06 -13.09 6.96
N GLN A 41 16.93 -13.41 5.67
CA GLN A 41 17.87 -14.28 4.97
C GLN A 41 19.27 -13.67 4.90
N ALA A 42 19.40 -12.41 4.50
CA ALA A 42 20.71 -11.74 4.42
C ALA A 42 21.37 -11.59 5.81
N MET A 43 20.57 -11.41 6.88
CA MET A 43 21.09 -11.43 8.25
C MET A 43 21.54 -12.83 8.71
N ALA A 44 20.86 -13.88 8.26
CA ALA A 44 21.22 -15.27 8.59
C ALA A 44 22.49 -15.73 7.84
N LEU A 45 22.77 -15.12 6.68
CA LEU A 45 23.99 -15.32 5.89
C LEU A 45 25.14 -14.39 6.32
N ASP A 46 24.97 -13.58 7.38
CA ASP A 46 25.92 -12.55 7.84
C ASP A 46 26.35 -11.54 6.74
N GLU A 47 25.55 -11.38 5.68
CA GLU A 47 25.79 -10.41 4.61
C GLU A 47 25.46 -8.97 5.03
N ILE A 48 24.55 -8.82 6.01
CA ILE A 48 24.13 -7.53 6.56
C ILE A 48 24.06 -7.55 8.08
N SER A 49 24.27 -6.38 8.66
CA SER A 49 24.20 -6.16 10.10
C SER A 49 23.28 -4.99 10.45
N VAL A 50 22.97 -4.83 11.74
CA VAL A 50 22.22 -3.67 12.26
C VAL A 50 22.93 -2.34 11.94
N ARG A 51 24.25 -2.34 11.72
CA ARG A 51 25.03 -1.15 11.36
C ARG A 51 24.70 -0.64 9.97
N ASP A 52 24.21 -1.51 9.09
CA ASP A 52 23.85 -1.21 7.71
C ASP A 52 22.46 -0.58 7.57
N TRP A 53 21.77 -0.30 8.69
CA TRP A 53 20.41 0.22 8.75
C TRP A 53 20.12 1.30 7.70
N TRP A 54 20.95 2.35 7.65
CA TRP A 54 20.74 3.47 6.74
C TRP A 54 20.94 3.10 5.27
N ARG A 55 21.89 2.22 4.98
CA ARG A 55 22.15 1.71 3.63
C ARG A 55 20.96 0.87 3.14
N ILE A 56 20.44 0.01 3.99
CA ILE A 56 19.28 -0.85 3.70
C ILE A 56 18.04 0.02 3.49
N MET A 57 17.76 0.94 4.41
CA MET A 57 16.59 1.82 4.31
C MET A 57 16.58 2.61 2.99
N ARG A 58 17.71 3.19 2.57
CA ARG A 58 17.81 3.91 1.29
C ARG A 58 17.56 3.01 0.08
N ARG A 59 18.10 1.79 0.10
CA ARG A 59 17.85 0.80 -0.96
C ARG A 59 16.37 0.44 -1.05
N GLU A 60 15.73 0.23 0.09
CA GLU A 60 14.32 -0.17 0.17
C GLU A 60 13.34 0.97 -0.13
N ILE A 61 13.72 2.23 0.14
CA ILE A 61 12.97 3.40 -0.35
C ILE A 61 12.97 3.42 -1.88
N ILE A 62 14.13 3.21 -2.51
CA ILE A 62 14.23 3.22 -3.98
C ILE A 62 13.41 2.06 -4.55
N SER A 63 13.57 0.85 -4.00
CA SER A 63 12.81 -0.34 -4.40
C SER A 63 11.30 -0.15 -4.24
N GLY A 64 10.87 0.38 -3.09
CA GLY A 64 9.46 0.64 -2.80
C GLY A 64 8.86 1.72 -3.71
N LEU A 65 9.60 2.79 -3.99
CA LEU A 65 9.15 3.84 -4.90
C LEU A 65 9.08 3.35 -6.35
N THR A 66 10.06 2.58 -6.83
CA THR A 66 10.03 2.06 -8.21
C THR A 66 8.86 1.11 -8.40
N LEU A 67 8.69 0.13 -7.51
CA LEU A 67 7.56 -0.80 -7.54
C LEU A 67 6.21 -0.07 -7.38
N GLY A 68 6.14 0.86 -6.44
CA GLY A 68 4.95 1.69 -6.20
C GLY A 68 4.55 2.52 -7.42
N LEU A 69 5.52 3.15 -8.08
CA LEU A 69 5.28 3.91 -9.33
C LEU A 69 4.83 3.00 -10.47
N THR A 70 5.42 1.81 -10.61
CA THR A 70 4.98 0.83 -11.60
C THR A 70 3.53 0.39 -11.35
N LEU A 71 3.15 0.12 -10.10
CA LEU A 71 1.76 -0.23 -9.78
C LEU A 71 0.82 0.97 -9.93
N CYS A 72 1.28 2.19 -9.65
CA CYS A 72 0.53 3.41 -9.89
C CYS A 72 0.19 3.57 -11.37
N THR A 73 1.18 3.43 -12.26
CA THR A 73 0.94 3.58 -13.71
C THR A 73 0.05 2.46 -14.23
N ILE A 74 0.27 1.21 -13.82
CA ILE A 74 -0.56 0.08 -14.22
C ILE A 74 -2.01 0.27 -13.74
N SER A 75 -2.23 0.58 -12.46
CA SER A 75 -3.58 0.77 -11.92
C SER A 75 -4.31 1.93 -12.59
N PHE A 76 -3.60 3.03 -12.87
CA PHE A 76 -4.17 4.17 -13.57
C PHE A 76 -4.61 3.81 -14.99
N VAL A 77 -3.77 3.10 -15.74
CA VAL A 77 -4.10 2.62 -17.10
C VAL A 77 -5.27 1.63 -17.05
N VAL A 78 -5.27 0.68 -16.12
CA VAL A 78 -6.34 -0.32 -16.01
C VAL A 78 -7.68 0.34 -15.70
N ILE A 79 -7.74 1.27 -14.74
CA ILE A 79 -8.99 1.95 -14.37
C ILE A 79 -9.50 2.83 -15.51
N THR A 80 -8.61 3.57 -16.19
CA THR A 80 -9.00 4.45 -17.31
C THR A 80 -9.44 3.66 -18.54
N CYS A 81 -8.72 2.61 -18.91
CA CYS A 81 -9.12 1.71 -20.00
C CYS A 81 -10.44 1.01 -19.68
N TRP A 82 -10.60 0.48 -18.47
CA TRP A 82 -11.85 -0.18 -18.08
C TRP A 82 -13.04 0.77 -18.12
N HIS A 83 -12.86 2.02 -17.67
CA HIS A 83 -13.90 3.05 -17.77
C HIS A 83 -14.34 3.29 -19.22
N TRP A 84 -13.40 3.22 -20.17
CA TRP A 84 -13.68 3.39 -21.59
C TRP A 84 -14.57 2.28 -22.16
N PHE A 85 -14.35 1.03 -21.73
CA PHE A 85 -15.19 -0.11 -22.16
C PHE A 85 -16.51 -0.20 -21.40
N SER A 86 -16.51 0.19 -20.13
CA SER A 86 -17.69 0.19 -19.27
C SER A 86 -17.60 1.38 -18.32
N PRO A 87 -18.55 2.35 -18.37
CA PRO A 87 -18.51 3.58 -17.57
C PRO A 87 -18.83 3.35 -16.08
N ALA A 88 -18.36 2.24 -15.51
CA ALA A 88 -18.60 1.79 -14.15
C ALA A 88 -18.12 2.78 -13.08
N PHE A 89 -17.09 3.57 -13.36
CA PHE A 89 -16.47 4.51 -12.41
C PHE A 89 -17.06 5.93 -12.42
N GLY A 90 -18.07 6.20 -13.26
CA GLY A 90 -18.73 7.50 -13.37
C GLY A 90 -17.80 8.66 -13.76
N ILE A 91 -18.27 9.91 -13.58
CA ILE A 91 -17.54 11.11 -14.04
C ILE A 91 -16.24 11.40 -13.26
N HIS A 92 -16.02 10.71 -12.14
CA HIS A 92 -14.85 10.90 -11.27
C HIS A 92 -13.80 9.81 -11.42
N TYR A 93 -13.86 8.99 -12.48
CA TYR A 93 -12.94 7.88 -12.72
C TYR A 93 -11.46 8.28 -12.64
N LEU A 94 -11.08 9.47 -13.14
CA LEU A 94 -9.70 9.98 -13.03
C LEU A 94 -9.26 10.22 -11.58
N ARG A 95 -10.16 10.71 -10.73
CA ARG A 95 -9.87 10.93 -9.30
C ARG A 95 -9.76 9.60 -8.57
N ILE A 96 -10.59 8.62 -8.91
CA ILE A 96 -10.51 7.26 -8.36
C ILE A 96 -9.19 6.59 -8.79
N ALA A 97 -8.82 6.71 -10.06
CA ALA A 97 -7.54 6.22 -10.58
C ALA A 97 -6.35 6.86 -9.84
N ALA A 98 -6.40 8.17 -9.56
CA ALA A 98 -5.40 8.84 -8.75
C ALA A 98 -5.38 8.32 -7.30
N VAL A 99 -6.54 8.17 -6.65
CA VAL A 99 -6.61 7.60 -5.29
C VAL A 99 -5.94 6.24 -5.23
N VAL A 100 -6.31 5.32 -6.12
CA VAL A 100 -5.75 3.97 -6.13
C VAL A 100 -4.24 4.01 -6.43
N GLY A 101 -3.83 4.74 -7.47
CA GLY A 101 -2.44 4.79 -7.90
C GLY A 101 -1.50 5.39 -6.84
N PHE A 102 -1.84 6.55 -6.29
CA PHE A 102 -1.01 7.19 -5.25
C PHE A 102 -1.03 6.40 -3.94
N SER A 103 -2.14 5.75 -3.62
CA SER A 103 -2.19 4.84 -2.47
C SER A 103 -1.25 3.65 -2.65
N LEU A 104 -1.16 3.07 -3.84
CA LEU A 104 -0.23 1.97 -4.11
C LEU A 104 1.22 2.40 -3.93
N ILE A 105 1.59 3.63 -4.32
CA ILE A 105 2.93 4.16 -4.03
C ILE A 105 3.19 4.16 -2.52
N GLY A 106 2.27 4.76 -1.75
CA GLY A 106 2.43 4.89 -0.30
C GLY A 106 2.45 3.55 0.42
N VAL A 107 1.54 2.63 0.06
CA VAL A 107 1.38 1.34 0.72
C VAL A 107 2.51 0.37 0.37
N VAL A 108 2.98 0.34 -0.87
CA VAL A 108 4.15 -0.48 -1.25
C VAL A 108 5.40 0.03 -0.56
N LEU A 109 5.65 1.35 -0.58
CA LEU A 109 6.78 1.95 0.11
C LEU A 109 6.74 1.66 1.62
N TRP A 110 5.57 1.80 2.25
CA TRP A 110 5.41 1.49 3.65
C TRP A 110 5.61 0.00 3.94
N GLY A 111 5.07 -0.87 3.09
CA GLY A 111 5.25 -2.31 3.15
C GLY A 111 6.73 -2.70 3.12
N THR A 112 7.48 -2.25 2.12
CA THR A 112 8.93 -2.55 2.01
C THR A 112 9.72 -2.03 3.20
N LEU A 113 9.40 -0.85 3.70
CA LEU A 113 10.05 -0.27 4.88
C LEU A 113 9.75 -1.05 6.16
N MET A 114 8.49 -1.39 6.42
CA MET A 114 8.13 -2.21 7.59
C MET A 114 8.76 -3.60 7.50
N GLY A 115 8.67 -4.22 6.34
CA GLY A 115 9.26 -5.53 6.09
C GLY A 115 10.77 -5.55 6.31
N SER A 116 11.49 -4.54 5.83
CA SER A 116 12.94 -4.51 5.94
C SER A 116 13.46 -4.02 7.29
N MET A 117 12.81 -3.03 7.92
CA MET A 117 13.32 -2.37 9.11
C MET A 117 12.90 -3.08 10.40
N LEU A 118 11.74 -3.74 10.43
CA LEU A 118 11.25 -4.41 11.63
C LEU A 118 12.16 -5.58 12.10
N PRO A 119 12.64 -6.49 11.23
CA PRO A 119 13.58 -7.54 11.64
C PRO A 119 14.88 -6.98 12.21
N LEU A 120 15.41 -5.90 11.61
CA LEU A 120 16.61 -5.20 12.10
C LEU A 120 16.34 -4.56 13.47
N LEU A 121 15.15 -4.02 13.69
CA LEU A 121 14.76 -3.41 14.96
C LEU A 121 14.73 -4.47 16.07
N LEU A 122 14.12 -5.63 15.80
CA LEU A 122 14.11 -6.74 16.74
C LEU A 122 15.53 -7.21 17.07
N LYS A 123 16.41 -7.37 16.05
CA LYS A 123 17.82 -7.73 16.26
C LYS A 123 18.51 -6.73 17.18
N ARG A 124 18.27 -5.44 16.98
CA ARG A 124 18.85 -4.36 17.81
C ARG A 124 18.36 -4.40 19.25
N LEU A 125 17.12 -4.81 19.47
CA LEU A 125 16.51 -4.96 20.80
C LEU A 125 16.89 -6.29 21.47
N GLY A 126 17.67 -7.15 20.81
CA GLY A 126 18.07 -8.47 21.32
C GLY A 126 17.01 -9.57 21.14
N ALA A 127 15.94 -9.30 20.39
CA ALA A 127 14.94 -10.29 20.02
C ALA A 127 15.35 -11.04 18.74
N ASP A 128 14.79 -12.24 18.55
CA ASP A 128 14.99 -13.03 17.34
C ASP A 128 14.35 -12.31 16.13
N PRO A 129 15.10 -11.96 15.08
CA PRO A 129 14.53 -11.35 13.88
C PRO A 129 13.52 -12.23 13.16
N ALA A 130 13.60 -13.56 13.31
CA ALA A 130 12.58 -14.46 12.78
C ALA A 130 11.22 -14.29 13.49
N ALA A 131 11.22 -13.68 14.69
CA ALA A 131 9.99 -13.35 15.41
C ALA A 131 9.20 -12.20 14.76
N SER A 132 9.78 -11.40 13.85
CA SER A 132 9.01 -10.47 12.98
C SER A 132 8.25 -11.24 11.89
N SER A 133 7.59 -12.32 12.28
CA SER A 133 6.95 -13.30 11.40
C SER A 133 6.18 -12.62 10.27
N THR A 134 6.20 -13.23 9.09
CA THR A 134 5.46 -12.77 7.91
C THR A 134 4.01 -12.35 8.22
N PRO A 135 3.25 -13.07 9.09
CA PRO A 135 1.92 -12.64 9.51
C PRO A 135 1.88 -11.34 10.33
N PHE A 136 2.86 -11.09 11.19
CA PHE A 136 2.92 -9.86 11.99
C PHE A 136 3.18 -8.63 11.12
N VAL A 137 4.14 -8.73 10.19
CA VAL A 137 4.38 -7.67 9.20
C VAL A 137 3.14 -7.41 8.36
N ALA A 138 2.49 -8.48 7.86
CA ALA A 138 1.27 -8.35 7.06
C ALA A 138 0.18 -7.59 7.81
N THR A 139 -0.15 -7.98 9.04
CA THR A 139 -1.19 -7.31 9.84
C THR A 139 -0.91 -5.83 10.10
N LEU A 140 0.35 -5.47 10.41
CA LEU A 140 0.73 -4.06 10.55
C LEU A 140 0.54 -3.30 9.25
N VAL A 141 0.97 -3.88 8.12
CA VAL A 141 0.85 -3.27 6.80
C VAL A 141 -0.61 -3.18 6.35
N ASP A 142 -1.47 -4.12 6.72
CA ASP A 142 -2.89 -4.10 6.39
C ASP A 142 -3.60 -2.91 7.06
N VAL A 143 -3.41 -2.75 8.37
CA VAL A 143 -4.03 -1.66 9.15
C VAL A 143 -3.50 -0.31 8.67
N THR A 144 -2.18 -0.16 8.57
CA THR A 144 -1.56 1.10 8.14
C THR A 144 -1.81 1.39 6.66
N GLY A 145 -1.90 0.36 5.82
CA GLY A 145 -2.19 0.48 4.40
C GLY A 145 -3.59 1.01 4.13
N LEU A 146 -4.58 0.58 4.92
CA LEU A 146 -5.92 1.17 4.89
C LEU A 146 -5.91 2.65 5.30
N LEU A 147 -5.14 3.02 6.33
CA LEU A 147 -5.01 4.43 6.73
C LEU A 147 -4.40 5.28 5.61
N ILE A 148 -3.37 4.79 4.93
CA ILE A 148 -2.76 5.45 3.77
C ILE A 148 -3.80 5.60 2.64
N TYR A 149 -4.53 4.53 2.33
CA TYR A 149 -5.55 4.54 1.28
C TYR A 149 -6.65 5.56 1.54
N PHE A 150 -7.22 5.56 2.76
CA PHE A 150 -8.27 6.51 3.12
C PHE A 150 -7.74 7.95 3.19
N SER A 151 -6.47 8.15 3.57
CA SER A 151 -5.85 9.48 3.54
C SER A 151 -5.80 10.05 2.12
N PHE A 152 -5.40 9.23 1.13
CA PHE A 152 -5.44 9.64 -0.27
C PHE A 152 -6.86 9.78 -0.81
N ALA A 153 -7.79 8.90 -0.41
CA ALA A 153 -9.19 9.03 -0.77
C ALA A 153 -9.75 10.38 -0.31
N ILE A 154 -9.49 10.78 0.95
CA ILE A 154 -9.87 12.09 1.48
C ILE A 154 -9.20 13.21 0.69
N LEU A 155 -7.90 13.11 0.41
CA LEU A 155 -7.14 14.14 -0.30
C LEU A 155 -7.68 14.42 -1.70
N PHE A 156 -7.92 13.37 -2.50
CA PHE A 156 -8.31 13.50 -3.91
C PHE A 156 -9.83 13.59 -4.14
N LEU A 157 -10.64 13.11 -3.20
CA LEU A 157 -12.11 13.13 -3.30
C LEU A 157 -12.77 14.17 -2.39
N LYS A 158 -11.99 15.04 -1.73
CA LYS A 158 -12.50 16.22 -1.02
C LYS A 158 -13.38 17.06 -1.94
N GLY A 159 -14.61 17.37 -1.51
CA GLY A 159 -15.60 18.11 -2.32
C GLY A 159 -16.37 17.27 -3.34
N VAL A 160 -16.09 15.97 -3.46
CA VAL A 160 -16.89 15.00 -4.25
C VAL A 160 -17.60 13.99 -3.35
N LEU A 161 -16.98 13.62 -2.23
CA LEU A 161 -17.43 12.59 -1.29
C LEU A 161 -17.70 13.11 0.12
N LEU A 162 -17.01 14.18 0.51
CA LEU A 162 -17.08 14.91 1.79
C LEU A 162 -17.20 16.40 1.49
#